data_AF-A0A7S1GWB6-F1
#
_entry.id   AF-A0A7S1GWB6-F1
#
_cell.length_a   1.000
_cell.length_b   1.000
_cell.length_c   1.000
_cell.angle_alpha   90.00
_cell.angle_beta   90.00
_cell.angle_gamma   90.00
#
_symmetry.space_group_name_H-M   'P 1'
#
loop_
_entity.id
_entity.type
_entity.pdbx_description
1 polymer ?
#
loop_
_entity_poly.entity_id
_entity_poly.type
_entity_poly.pdbx_seq_one_letter_code
_entity_poly.pdbx_strand_id
1 'polypeptide(L)'
;GVHECAVTSSSATQILCDLPMFSPIAAADQALPVTVRVGGARAQCTVAGGCTLTPTDGSTPSITSLSPSSVTSTNTLTLTGSSLPTGVSGFPKVMVGASTCSTTGSTTTTVSCTVGSGEGGIQEISVRFATGYAAVAAAAK
;
A
#
# COMPACT_ATOMS: atom_id res chain seq x y z
N GLY A 1 16.79 2.13 -9.25
CA GLY A 1 17.37 1.28 -8.19
C GLY A 1 16.80 -0.12 -8.30
N VAL A 2 17.33 -1.08 -7.53
CA VAL A 2 16.67 -2.38 -7.32
C VAL A 2 15.76 -2.24 -6.10
N HIS A 3 14.50 -2.65 -6.22
CA HIS A 3 13.55 -2.68 -5.12
C HIS A 3 13.29 -4.13 -4.76
N GLU A 4 13.59 -4.51 -3.51
CA GLU A 4 13.34 -5.86 -3.04
C GLU A 4 11.85 -6.05 -2.73
N CYS A 5 11.31 -7.20 -3.12
CA CYS A 5 9.95 -7.60 -2.78
C CYS A 5 10.01 -8.54 -1.56
N ALA A 6 9.33 -8.18 -0.47
CA ALA A 6 9.30 -9.00 0.74
C ALA A 6 8.39 -10.22 0.52
N VAL A 7 8.97 -11.40 0.33
CA VAL A 7 8.20 -12.65 0.09
C VAL A 7 7.38 -13.00 1.31
N THR A 8 6.06 -13.08 1.13
CA THR A 8 5.08 -13.45 2.18
C THR A 8 4.70 -14.93 2.10
N SER A 9 4.74 -15.51 0.90
CA SER A 9 4.53 -16.95 0.70
C SER A 9 5.25 -17.41 -0.57
N SER A 10 5.69 -18.66 -0.57
CA SER A 10 6.30 -19.29 -1.73
C SER A 10 5.87 -20.75 -1.85
N SER A 11 5.49 -21.15 -3.04
CA SER A 11 5.19 -22.52 -3.44
C SER A 11 5.90 -22.85 -4.75
N ALA A 12 5.76 -24.09 -5.23
CA ALA A 12 6.33 -24.51 -6.51
C ALA A 12 5.76 -23.73 -7.72
N THR A 13 4.58 -23.12 -7.58
CA THR A 13 3.86 -22.44 -8.68
C THR A 13 3.54 -20.99 -8.40
N GLN A 14 3.74 -20.50 -7.17
CA GLN A 14 3.35 -19.14 -6.79
C GLN A 14 4.33 -18.55 -5.77
N ILE A 15 4.75 -17.31 -6.01
CA ILE A 15 5.44 -16.48 -5.03
C ILE A 15 4.55 -15.27 -4.79
N LEU A 16 4.14 -15.08 -3.53
CA LEU A 16 3.46 -13.88 -3.09
C LEU A 16 4.47 -13.01 -2.36
N CYS A 17 4.52 -11.73 -2.71
CA CYS A 17 5.44 -10.80 -2.07
C CYS A 17 4.85 -9.39 -2.04
N ASP A 18 5.29 -8.61 -1.06
CA ASP A 18 4.90 -7.22 -0.86
C ASP A 18 5.97 -6.30 -1.45
N LEU A 19 5.58 -5.44 -2.38
CA LEU A 19 6.44 -4.37 -2.89
C LEU A 19 6.43 -3.18 -1.90
N PRO A 20 7.57 -2.52 -1.68
CA PRO A 20 7.61 -1.29 -0.90
C PRO A 20 6.85 -0.16 -1.62
N MET A 21 6.47 0.88 -0.88
CA MET A 21 5.84 2.07 -1.48
C MET A 21 6.80 2.72 -2.48
N PHE A 22 6.33 2.90 -3.72
CA PHE A 22 7.08 3.60 -4.76
C PHE A 22 6.77 5.10 -4.66
N SER A 23 7.74 5.89 -4.23
CA SER A 23 7.65 7.36 -4.28
C SER A 23 9.00 7.96 -4.72
N PRO A 24 9.02 8.92 -5.66
CA PRO A 24 7.89 9.39 -6.46
C PRO A 24 7.48 8.34 -7.50
N ILE A 25 6.22 8.38 -7.94
CA ILE A 25 5.73 7.58 -9.08
C ILE A 25 6.25 8.16 -10.41
N ALA A 26 7.55 8.45 -10.50
CA ALA A 26 8.18 8.85 -11.76
C ALA A 26 8.19 7.70 -12.81
N ALA A 27 7.72 6.52 -12.41
CA ALA A 27 7.60 5.30 -13.21
C ALA A 27 6.15 4.84 -13.38
N ALA A 28 5.17 5.73 -13.18
CA ALA A 28 3.79 5.47 -13.57
C ALA A 28 3.74 5.07 -15.04
N ASP A 29 3.05 3.97 -15.35
CA ASP A 29 2.95 3.34 -16.66
C ASP A 29 4.28 2.85 -17.26
N GLN A 30 5.38 2.85 -16.49
CA GLN A 30 6.64 2.25 -16.91
C GLN A 30 6.72 0.78 -16.52
N ALA A 31 7.07 -0.08 -17.49
CA ALA A 31 7.31 -1.49 -17.23
C ALA A 31 8.60 -1.70 -16.41
N LEU A 32 8.45 -2.16 -15.17
CA LEU A 32 9.53 -2.50 -14.25
C LEU A 32 9.91 -3.98 -14.41
N PRO A 33 11.18 -4.32 -14.74
CA PRO A 33 11.58 -5.72 -14.90
C PRO A 33 11.60 -6.47 -13.57
N VAL A 34 11.00 -7.66 -13.55
CA VAL A 34 10.99 -8.56 -12.39
C VAL A 34 12.10 -9.59 -12.53
N THR A 35 12.92 -9.73 -11.49
CA THR A 35 13.91 -10.81 -11.39
C THR A 35 13.64 -11.62 -10.14
N VAL A 36 13.41 -12.93 -10.32
CA VAL A 36 13.33 -13.90 -9.22
C VAL A 36 14.69 -14.58 -9.06
N ARG A 37 15.15 -14.79 -7.83
CA ARG A 37 16.34 -15.59 -7.53
C ARG A 37 16.00 -16.77 -6.64
N VAL A 38 16.45 -17.96 -7.01
CA VAL A 38 16.29 -19.20 -6.23
C VAL A 38 17.68 -19.74 -5.91
N GLY A 39 18.04 -19.86 -4.64
CA GLY A 39 19.39 -20.26 -4.23
C GLY A 39 20.49 -19.34 -4.75
N GLY A 40 20.18 -18.05 -4.95
CA GLY A 40 21.12 -17.04 -5.48
C GLY A 40 21.19 -16.95 -7.01
N ALA A 41 20.73 -17.97 -7.74
CA ALA A 41 20.67 -17.98 -9.21
C ALA A 41 19.44 -17.23 -9.73
N ARG A 42 19.59 -16.48 -10.83
CA ARG A 42 18.46 -15.79 -11.49
C ARG A 42 17.58 -16.83 -12.19
N ALA A 43 16.29 -16.80 -11.91
CA ALA A 43 15.30 -17.59 -12.63
C ALA A 43 15.11 -17.08 -14.06
N GLN A 44 14.80 -17.98 -14.98
CA GLN A 44 14.50 -17.62 -16.36
C GLN A 44 13.03 -17.21 -16.49
N CYS A 45 12.79 -16.01 -17.03
CA CYS A 45 11.46 -15.60 -17.44
C CYS A 45 11.18 -16.10 -18.85
N THR A 46 10.13 -16.91 -19.01
CA THR A 46 9.70 -17.45 -20.31
C THR A 46 8.38 -16.83 -20.80
N VAL A 47 7.85 -15.82 -20.11
CA VAL A 47 6.62 -15.12 -20.49
C VAL A 47 6.86 -14.28 -21.74
N ALA A 48 6.02 -14.46 -22.76
CA ALA A 48 6.03 -13.62 -23.95
C ALA A 48 5.71 -12.17 -23.58
N GLY A 49 6.59 -11.23 -23.93
CA GLY A 49 6.51 -9.83 -23.48
C GLY A 49 7.34 -9.50 -22.23
N GLY A 50 7.99 -10.51 -21.62
CA GLY A 50 8.86 -10.35 -20.45
C GLY A 50 8.10 -10.36 -19.12
N CYS A 51 8.83 -10.59 -18.04
CA CYS A 51 8.29 -10.54 -16.68
C CYS A 51 8.45 -9.11 -16.19
N THR A 52 7.41 -8.30 -16.37
CA THR A 52 7.40 -6.90 -15.96
C THR A 52 6.20 -6.60 -15.07
N LEU A 53 6.34 -5.57 -14.24
CA LEU A 53 5.27 -4.96 -13.47
C LEU A 53 5.09 -3.54 -13.96
N THR A 54 3.87 -3.18 -14.34
CA THR A 54 3.54 -1.80 -14.73
C THR A 54 2.68 -1.19 -13.63
N PRO A 55 3.21 -0.24 -12.84
CA PRO A 55 2.38 0.54 -11.92
C PRO A 55 1.45 1.42 -12.74
N THR A 56 0.14 1.38 -12.52
CA THR A 56 -0.80 2.26 -13.23
C THR A 56 -1.31 3.36 -12.30
N ASP A 57 -1.08 4.61 -12.67
CA ASP A 57 -1.55 5.77 -11.88
C ASP A 57 -3.07 5.83 -11.83
N GLY A 58 -3.73 5.51 -12.94
CA GLY A 58 -5.20 5.56 -13.05
C GLY A 58 -5.95 4.58 -12.14
N SER A 59 -5.28 3.59 -11.55
CA SER A 59 -5.86 2.62 -10.61
C SER A 59 -5.29 2.72 -9.20
N THR A 60 -4.31 3.59 -8.98
CA THR A 60 -3.71 3.76 -7.65
C THR A 60 -4.60 4.67 -6.80
N PRO A 61 -5.17 4.19 -5.68
CA PRO A 61 -5.96 5.03 -4.80
C PRO A 61 -5.11 6.17 -4.24
N SER A 62 -5.70 7.34 -4.05
CA SER A 62 -4.99 8.46 -3.41
C SER A 62 -5.67 8.87 -2.12
N ILE A 63 -4.88 9.19 -1.10
CA ILE A 63 -5.34 9.82 0.15
C ILE A 63 -4.89 11.27 0.11
N THR A 64 -5.86 12.19 0.17
CA THR A 64 -5.67 13.62 0.01
C THR A 64 -5.81 14.41 1.31
N SER A 65 -6.53 13.86 2.28
CA SER A 65 -6.65 14.49 3.60
C SER A 65 -7.01 13.48 4.69
N LEU A 66 -6.84 13.92 5.93
CA LEU A 66 -7.17 13.16 7.13
C LEU A 66 -7.83 14.09 8.16
N SER A 67 -8.71 13.54 8.97
CA SER A 67 -9.36 14.27 10.06
C SER A 67 -9.79 13.34 11.19
N PRO A 68 -9.52 13.67 12.46
CA PRO A 68 -8.74 14.83 12.90
C PRO A 68 -7.22 14.61 12.67
N SER A 69 -6.44 15.69 12.62
CA SER A 69 -4.97 15.64 12.49
C SER A 69 -4.24 15.25 13.77
N SER A 70 -4.95 15.23 14.90
CA SER A 70 -4.46 14.76 16.18
C SER A 70 -5.48 13.81 16.76
N VAL A 71 -5.01 12.61 17.10
CA VAL A 71 -5.83 11.50 17.58
C VAL A 71 -5.18 10.92 18.82
N THR A 72 -5.99 10.60 19.82
CA THR A 72 -5.59 9.73 20.94
C THR A 72 -6.08 8.31 20.69
N SER A 73 -5.53 7.34 21.41
CA SER A 73 -6.06 5.97 21.41
C SER A 73 -7.56 6.03 21.67
N THR A 74 -8.38 5.39 20.82
CA THR A 74 -9.87 5.41 20.77
C THR A 74 -10.55 6.43 19.86
N ASN A 75 -9.83 7.41 19.30
CA ASN A 75 -10.44 8.34 18.33
C ASN A 75 -10.63 7.67 16.96
N THR A 76 -11.74 8.04 16.30
CA THR A 76 -11.96 7.70 14.90
C THR A 76 -11.17 8.67 14.02
N LEU A 77 -10.28 8.12 13.20
CA LEU A 77 -9.60 8.80 12.11
C LEU A 77 -10.36 8.57 10.81
N THR A 78 -10.62 9.65 10.08
CA THR A 78 -11.22 9.60 8.74
C THR A 78 -10.21 10.07 7.72
N LEU A 79 -9.88 9.19 6.77
CA LEU A 79 -9.03 9.45 5.62
C LEU A 79 -9.94 9.72 4.42
N THR A 80 -9.67 10.79 3.69
CA THR A 80 -10.40 11.15 2.47
C THR A 80 -9.47 11.02 1.28
N GLY A 81 -10.02 10.51 0.18
CA GLY A 81 -9.25 10.15 -0.99
C GLY A 81 -10.07 10.03 -2.26
N SER A 82 -9.44 9.53 -3.30
CA SER A 82 -10.07 9.23 -4.58
C SER A 82 -9.71 7.83 -5.06
N SER A 83 -10.63 7.22 -5.83
CA SER A 83 -10.48 5.88 -6.40
C SER A 83 -10.18 4.79 -5.37
N LEU A 84 -10.73 4.92 -4.15
CA LEU A 84 -10.52 3.94 -3.10
C LEU A 84 -11.26 2.63 -3.46
N PRO A 85 -10.57 1.48 -3.54
CA PRO A 85 -11.21 0.21 -3.83
C PRO A 85 -12.30 -0.14 -2.79
N THR A 86 -13.50 -0.45 -3.27
CA THR A 86 -14.60 -0.98 -2.45
C THR A 86 -15.01 -2.36 -2.94
N GLY A 87 -15.33 -3.28 -2.03
CA GLY A 87 -15.94 -4.58 -2.40
C GLY A 87 -14.96 -5.71 -2.75
N VAL A 88 -13.64 -5.46 -2.72
CA VAL A 88 -12.65 -6.54 -2.63
C VAL A 88 -12.56 -7.03 -1.19
N SER A 89 -12.31 -8.32 -0.99
CA SER A 89 -12.39 -9.00 0.31
C SER A 89 -11.56 -8.32 1.41
N GLY A 90 -12.22 -7.52 2.25
CA GLY A 90 -11.64 -6.92 3.45
C GLY A 90 -11.53 -5.40 3.41
N PHE A 91 -11.44 -4.81 4.60
CA PHE A 91 -11.09 -3.41 4.77
C PHE A 91 -9.61 -3.16 4.44
N PRO A 92 -9.23 -1.95 4.00
CA PRO A 92 -7.81 -1.59 3.88
C PRO A 92 -7.10 -1.71 5.22
N LYS A 93 -5.83 -2.11 5.17
CA LYS A 93 -4.93 -2.07 6.32
C LYS A 93 -4.38 -0.65 6.45
N VAL A 94 -4.67 -0.01 7.58
CA VAL A 94 -4.19 1.34 7.89
C VAL A 94 -3.22 1.28 9.06
N MET A 95 -2.06 1.92 8.92
CA MET A 95 -1.06 2.07 9.99
C MET A 95 -0.75 3.55 10.24
N VAL A 96 -0.62 3.91 11.52
CA VAL A 96 -0.19 5.22 12.02
C VAL A 96 1.12 5.00 12.78
N GLY A 97 2.24 5.30 12.13
CA GLY A 97 3.56 4.86 12.58
C GLY A 97 3.60 3.32 12.70
N ALA A 98 3.97 2.82 13.88
CA ALA A 98 3.93 1.40 14.20
C ALA A 98 2.54 0.89 14.64
N SER A 99 1.57 1.79 14.85
CA SER A 99 0.28 1.46 15.46
C SER A 99 -0.74 1.06 14.39
N THR A 100 -1.50 0.01 14.66
CA THR A 100 -2.58 -0.42 13.76
C THR A 100 -3.81 0.47 13.95
N CYS A 101 -4.43 0.88 12.84
CA CYS A 101 -5.74 1.53 12.86
C CYS A 101 -6.81 0.54 12.41
N SER A 102 -7.73 0.20 13.30
CA SER A 102 -8.78 -0.78 13.05
C SER A 102 -9.87 -0.18 12.19
N THR A 103 -9.89 -0.52 10.91
CA THR A 103 -10.85 0.03 9.93
C THR A 103 -12.29 -0.33 10.30
N THR A 104 -13.13 0.70 10.43
CA THR A 104 -14.55 0.61 10.77
C THR A 104 -15.46 0.84 9.56
N GLY A 105 -14.95 1.48 8.50
CA GLY A 105 -15.70 1.72 7.28
C GLY A 105 -14.80 2.09 6.10
N SER A 106 -15.21 1.75 4.89
CA SER A 106 -14.53 2.13 3.66
C SER A 106 -15.56 2.37 2.56
N THR A 107 -15.41 3.49 1.86
CA THR A 107 -16.16 3.84 0.65
C THR A 107 -15.15 4.12 -0.47
N THR A 108 -15.63 4.57 -1.64
CA THR A 108 -14.76 4.94 -2.76
C THR A 108 -13.99 6.24 -2.54
N THR A 109 -14.33 6.99 -1.49
CA THR A 109 -13.73 8.30 -1.18
C THR A 109 -13.31 8.46 0.28
N THR A 110 -13.70 7.54 1.17
CA THR A 110 -13.39 7.63 2.59
C THR A 110 -12.96 6.29 3.19
N VAL A 111 -12.03 6.33 4.14
CA VAL A 111 -11.69 5.22 5.02
C VAL A 111 -11.77 5.73 6.46
N SER A 112 -12.57 5.08 7.29
CA SER A 112 -12.68 5.38 8.71
C SER A 112 -12.06 4.26 9.51
N CYS A 113 -11.24 4.58 10.50
CA CYS A 113 -10.59 3.60 11.35
C CYS A 113 -10.38 4.14 12.78
N THR A 114 -10.31 3.24 13.76
CA THR A 114 -10.01 3.60 15.16
C THR A 114 -8.53 3.37 15.42
N VAL A 115 -7.81 4.42 15.82
CA VAL A 115 -6.37 4.34 16.06
C VAL A 115 -6.11 3.61 17.37
N GLY A 116 -5.26 2.58 17.32
CA GLY A 116 -4.79 1.86 18.50
C GLY A 116 -3.87 2.71 19.37
N SER A 117 -3.42 2.14 20.49
CA SER A 117 -2.39 2.75 21.33
C SER A 117 -1.07 2.86 20.55
N GLY A 118 -0.43 4.03 20.63
CA GLY A 118 0.79 4.34 19.90
C GLY A 118 1.65 5.38 20.59
N GLU A 119 2.86 5.57 20.08
CA GLU A 119 3.74 6.64 20.54
C GLU A 119 3.19 8.00 20.09
N GLY A 120 3.15 8.95 21.02
CA GLY A 120 2.75 10.32 20.72
C GLY A 120 3.78 11.02 19.83
N GLY A 121 3.31 11.95 18.99
CA GLY A 121 4.14 12.71 18.07
C GLY A 121 3.58 12.70 16.65
N ILE A 122 4.36 13.26 15.72
CA ILE A 122 4.04 13.20 14.29
C ILE A 122 4.38 11.79 13.81
N GLN A 123 3.40 11.11 13.23
CA GLN A 123 3.52 9.74 12.74
C GLN A 123 3.17 9.71 11.24
N GLU A 124 3.89 8.88 10.49
CA GLU A 124 3.55 8.63 9.09
C GLU A 124 2.31 7.74 8.99
N ILE A 125 1.49 7.97 7.96
CA ILE A 125 0.31 7.16 7.69
C ILE A 125 0.54 6.35 6.44
N SER A 126 0.29 5.04 6.53
CA SER A 126 0.24 4.16 5.36
C SER A 126 -1.12 3.49 5.26
N VAL A 127 -1.63 3.43 4.04
CA VAL A 127 -2.91 2.79 3.70
C VAL A 127 -2.66 1.78 2.61
N ARG A 128 -3.00 0.52 2.87
CA ARG A 128 -2.81 -0.59 1.94
C ARG A 128 -4.13 -1.30 1.67
N PHE A 129 -4.50 -1.29 0.39
CA PHE A 129 -5.59 -2.09 -0.16
C PHE A 129 -5.06 -3.42 -0.69
N ALA A 130 -5.96 -4.35 -1.03
CA ALA A 130 -5.58 -5.60 -1.69
C ALA A 130 -4.88 -5.36 -3.04
N THR A 131 -5.21 -4.25 -3.72
CA THR A 131 -4.61 -3.84 -5.00
C THR A 131 -3.28 -3.12 -4.87
N GLY A 132 -2.88 -2.71 -3.65
CA GLY A 132 -1.64 -1.98 -3.43
C GLY A 132 -1.76 -0.85 -2.40
N TYR A 133 -0.69 -0.07 -2.25
CA TYR A 133 -0.67 1.10 -1.38
C TYR A 133 -1.37 2.30 -2.03
N ALA A 134 -2.02 3.11 -1.21
CA ALA A 134 -2.50 4.40 -1.66
C ALA A 134 -1.36 5.42 -1.73
N ALA A 135 -1.37 6.25 -2.76
CA ALA A 135 -0.53 7.43 -2.82
C ALA A 135 -1.00 8.42 -1.75
N VAL A 136 -0.14 8.73 -0.78
CA VAL A 136 -0.45 9.71 0.27
C VAL A 136 0.10 11.05 -0.17
N ALA A 137 -0.79 11.94 -0.62
CA ALA A 137 -0.43 13.31 -0.92
C ALA A 137 -0.38 14.11 0.39
N ALA A 138 0.70 13.90 1.16
CA ALA A 138 1.05 14.60 2.41
C ALA A 138 0.03 14.49 3.57
N ALA A 139 0.49 13.92 4.69
CA ALA A 139 -0.22 13.97 5.97
C ALA A 139 -0.20 15.40 6.56
N ALA A 140 -1.22 15.69 7.37
CA ALA A 140 -1.51 16.99 7.98
C ALA A 140 -0.26 17.72 8.52
N LYS A 141 -0.21 19.02 8.21
CA LYS A 141 0.78 19.97 8.72
C LYS A 141 0.64 20.17 10.23
#